data_AF-A0A4D9CWS9-F1
#
_entry.id   AF-A0A4D9CWS9-F1
#
_cell.length_a   1.000
_cell.length_b   1.000
_cell.length_c   1.000
_cell.angle_alpha   90.00
_cell.angle_beta   90.00
_cell.angle_gamma   90.00
#
_symmetry.space_group_name_H-M   'P 1'
#
loop_
_entity.id
_entity.type
_entity.pdbx_description
1 polymer ?
#
loop_
_entity_poly.entity_id
_entity_poly.type
_entity_poly.pdbx_seq_one_letter_code
_entity_poly.pdbx_strand_id
1 'polypeptide(L)'
;MNGANFMKRDKEWHEALEAMHEISKILNTGLDRETLAILVNLCEAGVNPEALALVVQELRGEAARKRQQLGQGNGRSWSRPQNQ
;
A
#
# COMPACT_ATOMS: atom_id res chain seq x y z
N MET A 1 36.66 4.77 -10.18
CA MET A 1 35.67 5.34 -11.13
C MET A 1 34.23 4.83 -10.92
N ASN A 2 33.92 4.00 -9.90
CA ASN A 2 32.58 3.41 -9.75
C ASN A 2 31.61 4.16 -8.80
N GLY A 3 32.10 5.11 -7.99
CA GLY A 3 31.25 5.81 -7.01
C GLY A 3 30.22 6.77 -7.62
N ALA A 4 30.58 7.46 -8.70
CA ALA A 4 29.69 8.42 -9.36
C ALA A 4 28.53 7.73 -10.12
N ASN A 5 28.72 6.49 -10.59
CA ASN A 5 27.68 5.74 -11.29
C ASN A 5 26.63 5.15 -10.32
N PHE A 6 27.01 4.89 -9.07
CA PHE A 6 26.09 4.46 -8.02
C PHE A 6 25.16 5.60 -7.61
N MET A 7 25.72 6.76 -7.24
CA MET A 7 24.95 7.96 -6.87
C MET A 7 24.02 8.47 -7.98
N LYS A 8 24.40 8.32 -9.26
CA LYS A 8 23.52 8.68 -10.37
C LYS A 8 22.26 7.82 -10.42
N ARG A 9 22.43 6.49 -10.31
CA ARG A 9 21.29 5.56 -10.36
C ARG A 9 20.35 5.72 -9.18
N ASP A 10 20.89 5.97 -7.98
CA ASP A 10 20.05 6.26 -6.81
C ASP A 10 19.21 7.52 -7.03
N LYS A 11 19.81 8.59 -7.58
CA LYS A 11 19.09 9.84 -7.85
C LYS A 11 18.00 9.66 -8.92
N GLU A 12 18.33 8.98 -10.02
CA GLU A 12 17.38 8.69 -11.10
C GLU A 12 16.21 7.82 -10.60
N TRP A 13 16.48 6.84 -9.73
CA TRP A 13 15.45 6.01 -9.13
C TRP A 13 14.53 6.81 -8.20
N HIS A 14 15.07 7.69 -7.36
CA HIS A 14 14.25 8.53 -6.47
C HIS A 14 13.36 9.50 -7.27
N GLU A 15 13.89 10.09 -8.34
CA GLU A 15 13.11 10.97 -9.23
C GLU A 15 12.00 10.20 -9.96
N ALA A 16 12.29 8.99 -10.44
CA ALA A 16 11.28 8.12 -11.06
C ALA A 16 10.20 7.71 -10.05
N LEU A 17 10.59 7.34 -8.82
CA LEU A 17 9.66 6.97 -7.75
C LEU A 17 8.76 8.14 -7.35
N GLU A 18 9.30 9.36 -7.29
CA GLU A 18 8.54 10.59 -7.05
C GLU A 18 7.45 10.78 -8.10
N ALA A 19 7.83 10.71 -9.39
CA ALA A 19 6.90 10.85 -10.50
C ALA A 19 5.81 9.77 -10.48
N MET A 20 6.17 8.51 -10.21
CA MET A 20 5.20 7.42 -10.09
C MET A 20 4.28 7.61 -8.87
N HIS A 21 4.76 8.19 -7.77
CA HIS A 21 3.95 8.50 -6.61
C HIS A 21 2.96 9.64 -6.88
N GLU A 22 3.35 10.66 -7.66
CA GLU A 22 2.40 11.68 -8.13
C GLU A 22 1.30 11.09 -9.01
N ILE A 23 1.66 10.20 -9.95
CA ILE A 23 0.67 9.47 -10.77
C ILE A 23 -0.28 8.65 -9.89
N SER A 24 0.26 7.95 -8.87
CA SER A 24 -0.52 7.19 -7.89
C SER A 24 -1.54 8.07 -7.14
N LYS A 25 -1.15 9.31 -6.79
CA LYS A 25 -2.05 10.31 -6.16
C LYS A 25 -3.12 10.80 -7.12
N ILE A 26 -2.78 11.11 -8.37
CA ILE A 26 -3.74 11.55 -9.39
C ILE A 26 -4.79 10.46 -9.66
N LEU A 27 -4.34 9.20 -9.76
CA LEU A 27 -5.22 8.04 -9.95
C LEU A 27 -5.91 7.60 -8.66
N ASN A 28 -5.69 8.31 -7.55
CA ASN A 28 -6.27 8.05 -6.24
C ASN A 28 -6.12 6.58 -5.78
N THR A 29 -5.02 5.93 -6.17
CA THR A 29 -4.75 4.54 -5.80
C THR A 29 -4.41 4.42 -4.31
N GLY A 30 -3.86 5.48 -3.71
CA GLY A 30 -3.51 5.54 -2.29
C GLY A 30 -2.35 4.64 -1.91
N LEU A 31 -1.44 4.37 -2.85
CA LEU A 31 -0.19 3.65 -2.59
C LEU A 31 0.84 4.58 -1.98
N ASP A 32 1.43 4.15 -0.86
CA ASP A 32 2.53 4.85 -0.21
C ASP A 32 3.84 4.66 -1.00
N ARG A 33 4.82 5.56 -0.82
CA ARG A 33 6.10 5.50 -1.53
C ARG A 33 6.84 4.20 -1.27
N GLU A 34 6.79 3.71 -0.04
CA GLU A 34 7.44 2.46 0.34
C GLU A 34 6.79 1.27 -0.36
N THR A 35 5.45 1.27 -0.44
CA THR A 35 4.71 0.25 -1.19
C THR A 35 5.07 0.31 -2.67
N LEU A 36 5.12 1.51 -3.26
CA LEU A 36 5.45 1.71 -4.66
C LEU A 36 6.86 1.17 -5.00
N ALA A 37 7.84 1.43 -4.13
CA ALA A 37 9.21 0.93 -4.29
C ALA A 37 9.26 -0.60 -4.30
N ILE A 38 8.51 -1.23 -3.39
CA ILE A 38 8.39 -2.70 -3.34
C ILE A 38 7.76 -3.23 -4.63
N LEU A 39 6.69 -2.60 -5.12
CA LEU A 39 6.02 -3.01 -6.35
C LEU A 39 6.93 -2.88 -7.58
N VAL A 40 7.72 -1.81 -7.67
CA VAL A 40 8.71 -1.62 -8.73
C VAL A 40 9.77 -2.73 -8.68
N ASN A 41 10.31 -3.04 -7.50
CA ASN A 41 11.29 -4.12 -7.35
C ASN A 41 10.71 -5.49 -7.73
N LEU A 42 9.43 -5.74 -7.43
CA LEU A 42 8.75 -6.97 -7.84
C LEU A 42 8.56 -7.03 -9.36
N CYS A 43 8.19 -5.91 -9.99
CA CYS A 43 8.10 -5.82 -11.45
C CYS A 43 9.48 -6.01 -12.13
N GLU A 44 10.55 -5.44 -11.57
CA GLU A 44 11.93 -5.67 -12.03
C GLU A 44 12.37 -7.14 -11.89
N ALA A 45 11.83 -7.86 -10.91
CA ALA A 45 12.02 -9.30 -10.75
C ALA A 45 11.21 -10.16 -11.75
N GLY A 46 10.43 -9.54 -12.65
CA GLY A 46 9.64 -10.22 -13.68
C GLY A 46 8.21 -10.57 -13.27
N VAL A 47 7.72 -10.01 -12.15
CA VAL A 47 6.31 -10.16 -11.75
C VAL A 47 5.41 -9.37 -12.70
N ASN A 48 4.30 -9.97 -13.13
CA ASN A 48 3.32 -9.29 -13.97
C ASN A 48 2.65 -8.14 -13.19
N PRO A 49 2.75 -6.87 -13.65
CA PRO A 49 2.15 -5.72 -12.97
C PRO A 49 0.62 -5.82 -12.86
N GLU A 50 -0.07 -6.47 -13.81
CA GLU A 50 -1.53 -6.65 -13.76
C GLU A 50 -1.94 -7.59 -12.63
N ALA A 51 -1.25 -8.73 -12.51
CA ALA A 51 -1.48 -9.69 -11.44
C ALA A 51 -1.14 -9.08 -10.07
N LEU A 52 -0.06 -8.30 -10.01
CA LEU A 52 0.35 -7.59 -8.81
C LEU A 52 -0.68 -6.54 -8.37
N ALA A 53 -1.28 -5.81 -9.32
CA ALA A 53 -2.33 -4.85 -9.03
C ALA A 53 -3.57 -5.51 -8.40
N LEU A 54 -4.00 -6.67 -8.90
CA LEU A 54 -5.12 -7.43 -8.36
C LEU A 54 -4.85 -7.87 -6.91
N VAL A 55 -3.67 -8.43 -6.64
CA VAL A 55 -3.27 -8.85 -5.29
C VAL A 55 -3.24 -7.66 -4.32
N VAL A 56 -2.69 -6.53 -4.74
CA VAL A 56 -2.64 -5.31 -3.91
C VAL A 56 -4.05 -4.79 -3.61
N GLN A 57 -4.96 -4.80 -4.59
CA GLN A 57 -6.36 -4.40 -4.37
C GLN A 57 -7.06 -5.31 -3.36
N GLU A 58 -6.89 -6.62 -3.51
CA GLU A 58 -7.50 -7.62 -2.62
C GLU A 58 -6.99 -7.49 -1.18
N LEU A 59 -5.66 -7.38 -0.99
CA LEU A 59 -5.05 -7.18 0.32
C LEU A 59 -5.53 -5.89 1.02
N ARG A 60 -5.73 -4.80 0.27
CA ARG A 60 -6.28 -3.55 0.81
C ARG A 60 -7.74 -3.71 1.24
N GLY A 61 -8.53 -4.43 0.44
CA GLY A 61 -9.90 -4.79 0.78
C GLY A 61 -9.99 -5.64 2.06
N GLU A 62 -9.13 -6.67 2.18
CA GLU A 62 -9.06 -7.50 3.38
C GLU A 62 -8.62 -6.73 4.62
N ALA A 63 -7.62 -5.85 4.50
CA ALA A 63 -7.15 -5.02 5.61
C ALA A 63 -8.26 -4.09 6.13
N ALA A 64 -9.04 -3.48 5.22
CA ALA A 64 -10.20 -2.67 5.58
C ALA A 64 -11.28 -3.49 6.29
N ARG A 65 -11.58 -4.70 5.79
CA ARG A 65 -12.55 -5.62 6.40
C ARG A 65 -12.11 -6.09 7.79
N LYS A 66 -10.83 -6.46 7.95
CA LYS A 66 -10.26 -6.82 9.27
C LYS A 66 -10.35 -5.66 10.26
N ARG A 67 -10.07 -4.42 9.80
CA ARG A 67 -10.20 -3.22 10.64
C ARG A 67 -11.64 -2.98 11.09
N GLN A 68 -12.62 -3.20 10.21
CA GLN A 68 -14.04 -3.11 10.57
C GLN A 68 -14.47 -4.22 11.54
N GLN A 69 -13.97 -5.45 11.38
CA GLN A 69 -14.24 -6.54 12.32
C GLN A 69 -13.70 -6.25 13.72
N LEU A 70 -12.49 -5.67 13.81
CA LEU A 70 -11.90 -5.25 15.08
C LEU A 70 -12.66 -4.06 15.72
N GLY A 71 -13.29 -3.21 14.91
CA GLY A 71 -14.13 -2.10 15.40
C GLY A 71 -15.54 -2.52 15.85
N GLN A 72 -16.04 -3.68 15.42
CA GLN A 72 -17.41 -4.14 15.72
C GLN A 72 -17.52 -5.02 16.99
N GLY A 73 -16.43 -5.23 17.71
CA GLY A 73 -16.40 -6.06 18.92
C GLY A 73 -16.72 -5.34 20.24
N ASN A 74 -16.80 -4.00 20.28
CA ASN A 74 -16.75 -3.27 21.56
C ASN A 74 -17.98 -2.41 21.91
N GLY A 75 -19.13 -2.64 21.27
CA GLY A 75 -20.34 -1.83 21.45
C GLY A 75 -21.62 -2.56 21.85
N ARG A 76 -21.58 -3.89 22.03
CA ARG A 76 -22.79 -4.66 22.36
C ARG A 76 -22.66 -5.32 23.72
N SER A 77 -23.64 -4.99 24.58
CA SER A 77 -24.02 -5.67 25.81
C SER A 77 -23.40 -5.17 27.12
N TRP A 78 -24.00 -4.11 27.66
CA TRP A 78 -24.69 -4.24 28.95
C TRP A 78 -26.06 -3.57 28.85
N SER A 79 -27.04 -4.29 28.31
CA SER A 79 -28.44 -3.97 28.59
C SER A 79 -28.66 -4.27 30.07
N ARG A 80 -28.71 -3.23 30.92
CA ARG A 80 -29.19 -3.37 32.29
C ARG A 80 -30.64 -3.88 32.22
N PRO A 81 -30.96 -5.07 32.74
CA PRO A 81 -32.36 -5.43 32.93
C PRO A 81 -32.95 -4.45 33.95
N GLN A 82 -34.05 -3.80 33.56
CA GLN A 82 -34.95 -3.11 34.49
C GLN A 82 -35.36 -4.13 35.55
N ASN A 83 -34.84 -3.99 36.77
CA ASN A 83 -35.51 -4.57 37.92
C ASN A 83 -36.36 -3.48 38.57
N GLN A 84 -37.58 -3.89 38.83
CA GLN A 84 -38.78 -3.13 39.20
C GLN A 84 -38.66 -2.41 40.53
#